data_AF-A0A8I1QG31-F1
#
_entry.id   AF-A0A8I1QG31-F1
#
_cell.length_a   1.000
_cell.length_b   1.000
_cell.length_c   1.000
_cell.angle_alpha   90.00
_cell.angle_beta   90.00
_cell.angle_gamma   90.00
#
_symmetry.space_group_name_H-M   'P 1'
#
loop_
_entity.id
_entity.type
_entity.pdbx_description
1 polymer ?
#
loop_
_entity_poly.entity_id
_entity_poly.type
_entity_poly.pdbx_seq_one_letter_code
_entity_poly.pdbx_strand_id
1 'polypeptide(L)' 'MAGPDDNRPAGRVLFEFVQVGQQMRVAAIDEATGTEVVVITPLSATPFQMRSLALSKLRRKLGGDEPPPPSGSKPAKYA' A
#
# COMPACT_ATOMS: atom_id res chain seq x y z
N MET A 1 -12.77 -8.61 -32.89
CA MET A 1 -13.20 -7.34 -32.27
C MET A 1 -13.64 -7.64 -30.85
N ALA A 2 -12.80 -7.34 -29.85
CA ALA A 2 -13.22 -7.39 -28.45
C ALA A 2 -13.87 -6.04 -28.13
N GLY A 3 -15.16 -6.04 -27.79
CA GLY A 3 -15.91 -4.84 -27.41
C GLY A 3 -15.40 -4.24 -26.09
N PRO A 4 -15.70 -2.96 -25.82
CA PRO A 4 -15.19 -2.27 -24.65
C PRO A 4 -15.84 -2.85 -23.39
N ASP A 5 -15.04 -3.50 -22.57
CA ASP A 5 -15.32 -3.89 -21.20
C ASP A 5 -15.54 -2.66 -20.30
N ASP A 6 -16.70 -2.02 -20.48
CA ASP A 6 -17.25 -0.91 -19.68
C ASP A 6 -17.78 -1.40 -18.31
N ASN A 7 -17.01 -2.25 -17.63
CA ASN A 7 -17.33 -2.70 -16.26
C ASN A 7 -16.08 -2.67 -15.36
N ARG A 8 -15.18 -1.70 -15.58
CA ARG A 8 -14.05 -1.46 -14.68
C ARG A 8 -14.56 -0.61 -13.51
N PRO A 9 -14.71 -1.18 -12.30
CA PRO A 9 -15.10 -0.39 -11.15
C PRO A 9 -13.98 0.64 -10.92
N ALA A 10 -14.35 1.91 -10.99
CA ALA A 10 -13.49 3.02 -10.65
C ALA A 10 -12.85 2.75 -9.27
N GLY A 11 -11.53 2.56 -9.23
CA GLY A 11 -10.78 2.34 -7.98
C GLY A 11 -10.24 0.94 -7.74
N ARG A 12 -10.00 0.11 -8.76
CA ARG A 12 -9.23 -1.13 -8.59
C ARG A 12 -7.78 -0.82 -8.24
N VAL A 13 -7.31 -1.37 -7.12
CA VAL A 13 -5.90 -1.37 -6.73
C VAL A 13 -5.32 -2.77 -6.91
N LEU A 14 -4.26 -2.85 -7.70
CA LEU A 14 -3.50 -4.07 -7.94
C LEU A 14 -2.36 -4.16 -6.92
N PHE A 15 -2.07 -5.37 -6.44
CA PHE A 15 -0.99 -5.61 -5.48
C PHE A 15 -0.02 -6.67 -5.99
N GLU A 16 1.28 -6.38 -5.92
CA GLU A 16 2.36 -7.32 -6.19
C GLU A 16 3.14 -7.61 -4.90
N PHE A 17 3.49 -8.87 -4.66
CA PHE A 17 4.29 -9.32 -3.52
C PHE A 17 5.55 -9.99 -4.01
N VAL A 18 6.71 -9.45 -3.64
CA VAL A 18 8.02 -9.99 -4.00
C VAL A 18 8.86 -10.11 -2.75
N GLN A 19 9.25 -11.34 -2.39
CA GLN A 19 10.20 -11.54 -1.30
C GLN A 19 11.61 -11.14 -1.75
N VAL A 20 12.26 -10.29 -0.96
CA VAL A 20 13.64 -9.86 -1.16
C VAL A 20 14.41 -10.15 0.13
N GLY A 21 15.14 -11.28 0.14
CA GLY A 21 15.84 -11.76 1.33
C GLY A 21 14.88 -12.03 2.49
N GLN A 22 15.07 -11.30 3.60
CA GLN A 22 14.25 -11.40 4.82
C GLN A 22 13.10 -10.38 4.88
N GLN A 23 12.81 -9.71 3.76
CA GLN A 23 11.76 -8.71 3.66
C GLN A 23 10.78 -9.04 2.54
N MET A 24 9.56 -8.53 2.64
CA MET A 24 8.55 -8.56 1.58
C MET A 24 8.41 -7.16 1.00
N ARG A 25 8.67 -7.04 -0.31
CA ARG A 25 8.38 -5.86 -1.12
C ARG A 25 6.97 -5.98 -1.66
N VAL A 26 6.17 -4.95 -1.45
CA VAL A 26 4.76 -4.92 -1.84
C VAL A 26 4.52 -3.69 -2.70
N ALA A 27 4.16 -3.89 -3.96
CA ALA A 27 3.74 -2.80 -4.84
C ALA A 27 2.21 -2.68 -4.79
N ALA A 28 1.69 -1.47 -4.69
CA ALA A 28 0.26 -1.15 -4.84
C ALA A 28 0.10 -0.14 -5.98
N ILE A 29 -0.72 -0.49 -6.96
CA ILE A 29 -0.90 0.28 -8.19
C ILE A 29 -2.38 0.62 -8.32
N ASP A 30 -2.70 1.90 -8.43
CA ASP A 30 -4.04 2.36 -8.80
C ASP A 30 -4.24 2.24 -10.32
N GLU A 31 -5.23 1.46 -10.75
CA GLU A 31 -5.48 1.18 -12.18
C GLU A 31 -5.90 2.44 -12.95
N ALA A 32 -6.62 3.36 -12.30
CA ALA A 32 -7.19 4.54 -12.96
C ALA A 32 -6.14 5.63 -13.23
N THR A 33 -5.26 5.88 -12.25
CA THR A 33 -4.23 6.92 -12.33
C THR A 33 -2.87 6.39 -12.78
N GLY A 34 -2.66 5.06 -12.73
CA GLY A 34 -1.35 4.44 -12.93
C GLY A 34 -0.37 4.72 -11.79
N THR A 35 -0.84 5.28 -10.67
CA THR A 35 0.03 5.62 -9.55
C THR A 35 0.48 4.37 -8.81
N GLU A 36 1.79 4.14 -8.76
CA GLU A 36 2.39 3.06 -7.99
C GLU A 36 3.03 3.56 -6.68
N VAL A 37 2.88 2.77 -5.62
CA VAL A 37 3.67 2.88 -4.39
C VAL A 37 4.25 1.52 -4.03
N VAL A 38 5.52 1.52 -3.64
CA VAL A 38 6.23 0.34 -3.16
C VAL A 38 6.49 0.49 -1.66
N VAL A 39 6.17 -0.55 -0.89
CA VAL A 39 6.48 -0.64 0.54
C VAL A 39 7.33 -1.86 0.84
N ILE A 40 8.22 -1.72 1.82
CA ILE A 40 9.02 -2.81 2.36
C ILE A 40 8.45 -3.17 3.72
N THR A 41 8.20 -4.46 3.93
CA THR A 41 7.59 -5.01 5.14
C THR A 41 8.39 -6.22 5.61
N PRO A 42 8.36 -6.57 6.91
CA PRO A 42 8.94 -7.82 7.38
C PRO A 42 8.15 -9.03 6.86
N LEU A 43 8.82 -10.16 6.65
CA LEU A 43 8.17 -11.40 6.23
C LEU A 43 7.16 -11.94 7.25
N SER A 44 7.32 -11.59 8.53
CA SER A 44 6.38 -11.99 9.59
C SER A 44 5.04 -11.26 9.54
N ALA A 45 4.90 -10.19 8.74
CA ALA A 45 3.63 -9.49 8.61
C ALA A 45 2.62 -10.33 7.80
N THR A 46 1.34 -10.24 8.16
CA THR A 46 0.29 -10.92 7.39
C THR A 46 0.04 -10.21 6.05
N PRO A 47 -0.42 -10.91 5.00
CA PRO A 47 -0.78 -10.28 3.73
C PRO A 47 -1.79 -9.13 3.86
N PHE A 48 -2.75 -9.24 4.79
CA PHE A 48 -3.72 -8.18 5.05
C PHE A 48 -3.07 -6.88 5.54
N GLN A 49 -2.18 -6.98 6.55
CA GLN A 49 -1.41 -5.84 7.07
C GLN A 49 -0.55 -5.19 5.99
N MET A 50 0.10 -6.00 5.16
CA MET A 50 0.91 -5.52 4.03
C MET A 50 0.08 -4.72 3.01
N ARG A 51 -1.08 -5.25 2.61
CA ARG A 51 -2.02 -4.56 1.70
C ARG A 51 -2.53 -3.27 2.29
N SER A 52 -2.93 -3.29 3.57
CA SER A 52 -3.42 -2.09 4.25
C SER A 52 -2.35 -1.00 4.30
N LEU A 53 -1.10 -1.34 4.60
CA LEU A 53 0.00 -0.38 4.61
C LEU A 53 0.23 0.22 3.21
N ALA A 54 0.30 -0.63 2.18
CA ALA A 54 0.53 -0.21 0.81
C ALA A 54 -0.62 0.67 0.29
N LEU A 55 -1.87 0.29 0.57
CA LEU A 55 -3.08 1.05 0.22
C LEU A 55 -3.11 2.41 0.93
N SER A 56 -2.79 2.47 2.22
CA SER A 56 -2.71 3.74 2.96
C SER A 56 -1.67 4.69 2.35
N LYS A 57 -0.51 4.18 1.93
CA LYS A 57 0.50 5.02 1.27
C LYS A 57 0.11 5.42 -0.14
N LEU A 58 -0.55 4.53 -0.89
CA LEU A 58 -1.10 4.85 -2.21
C LEU A 58 -2.12 5.98 -2.11
N ARG A 59 -3.11 5.87 -1.22
CA ARG A 59 -4.11 6.93 -0.95
C ARG A 59 -3.47 8.26 -0.58
N ARG A 60 -2.41 8.23 0.26
CA ARG A 60 -1.65 9.45 0.60
C ARG A 60 -0.97 10.07 -0.62
N LYS A 61 -0.45 9.25 -1.54
CA LYS A 61 0.18 9.73 -2.78
C LYS A 61 -0.83 10.30 -3.77
N LEU A 62 -2.06 9.76 -3.80
CA LEU A 62 -3.17 10.29 -4.62
C LEU A 62 -3.78 11.58 -4.06
N GLY A 63 -3.27 12.13 -2.94
CA GLY A 63 -3.75 13.39 -2.37
C GLY A 63 -4.85 13.24 -1.31
N GLY A 64 -4.97 12.07 -0.68
CA GLY A 64 -5.79 11.91 0.52
C GLY A 64 -5.22 12.75 1.68
N ASP A 65 -5.83 13.91 1.90
CA ASP A 65 -5.65 14.79 3.04
C ASP A 65 -6.19 14.11 4.32
N GLU A 66 -5.31 13.50 5.12
CA GLU A 66 -5.54 13.30 6.57
C GLU A 66 -4.17 13.08 7.28
N PRO A 67 -3.92 13.70 8.44
CA PRO A 67 -2.62 13.75 9.08
C PRO A 67 -2.12 12.36 9.52
N PRO A 68 -0.80 12.19 9.72
CA PRO A 68 -0.21 10.89 10.02
C PRO A 68 -0.84 10.27 11.28
N PRO A 69 -1.06 8.94 11.33
CA PRO A 69 -1.29 8.27 12.62
C PRO A 69 -0.11 8.60 13.53
N PRO A 70 -0.33 8.80 14.85
CA PRO A 70 0.74 9.14 15.77
C PRO A 70 1.86 8.12 15.60
N SER A 71 3.01 8.63 15.17
CA SER A 71 4.30 7.96 15.25
C SER A 71 4.34 7.27 16.61
N GLY A 72 4.52 5.94 16.59
CA GLY A 72 4.36 5.08 17.75
C GLY A 72 4.95 5.73 19.00
N SER A 73 4.14 5.80 20.05
CA SER A 73 4.57 6.22 21.38
C SER A 73 5.89 5.52 21.70
N LYS A 74 7.01 6.23 21.62
CA LYS A 74 8.16 5.91 22.46
C LYS A 74 7.73 6.30 23.87
N PRO A 75 7.52 5.37 24.83
CA PRO A 75 7.59 5.79 26.21
C PRO A 75 9.05 6.20 26.44
N ALA A 76 9.26 7.48 26.68
CA ALA A 76 10.50 7.99 27.24
C ALA A 76 10.78 7.24 28.55
N LYS A 77 11.94 6.60 28.66
CA LYS A 77 12.58 6.32 29.95
C LYS A 77 14.09 6.47 29.76
N TYR A 78 14.53 7.72 29.79
CA TYR A 78 15.81 8.02 30.45
C TYR A 78 15.48 8.03 31.94
N ALA A 79 15.94 7.01 32.66
CA ALA A 79 16.04 6.95 34.11
C ALA A 79 17.26 6.09 34.44
#